data_AF-A0A450V2R2-F1
#
_entry.id   AF-A0A450V2R2-F1
#
_cell.length_a   1.000
_cell.length_b   1.000
_cell.length_c   1.000
_cell.angle_alpha   90.00
_cell.angle_beta   90.00
_cell.angle_gamma   90.00
#
_symmetry.space_group_name_H-M   'P 1'
#
loop_
_entity.id
_entity.type
_entity.pdbx_description
1 polymer ?
#
loop_
_entity_poly.entity_id
_entity_poly.type
_entity_poly.pdbx_seq_one_letter_code
_entity_poly.pdbx_strand_id
1 'polypeptide(L)'
;MVVVGSEDLAAYLRGHWPTIREELLGGTYIPQPVRKVEIPKPGGRGMRTPGIPTVVDRLIQQALHRALQPHIDPGFSESSFGIRPGGATLTRRWR
;
A
#
# COMPACT_ATOMS: atom_id res chain seq x y z
N MET A 1 19.75 1.04 -1.43
CA MET A 1 18.38 0.48 -1.50
C MET A 1 18.49 -1.01 -1.21
N VAL A 2 18.06 -1.46 -0.03
CA VAL A 2 18.02 -2.91 0.25
C VAL A 2 16.86 -3.49 -0.56
N VAL A 3 17.18 -4.18 -1.64
CA VAL A 3 16.16 -4.82 -2.49
C VAL A 3 15.88 -6.20 -1.92
N VAL A 4 14.96 -6.26 -0.96
CA VAL A 4 14.41 -7.54 -0.48
C VAL A 4 13.30 -7.96 -1.44
N GLY A 5 13.39 -9.15 -2.01
CA GLY A 5 12.31 -9.73 -2.81
C GLY A 5 11.10 -10.08 -1.93
N SER A 6 9.93 -10.31 -2.53
CA SER A 6 8.76 -10.77 -1.76
C SER A 6 9.00 -12.14 -1.13
N GLU A 7 9.78 -12.99 -1.77
CA GLU A 7 10.09 -14.35 -1.31
C GLU A 7 11.02 -14.33 -0.08
N ASP A 8 11.88 -13.31 0.02
CA ASP A 8 12.85 -13.18 1.12
C ASP A 8 12.34 -12.38 2.31
N LEU A 9 11.14 -11.79 2.21
CA LEU A 9 10.60 -10.87 3.22
C LEU A 9 10.56 -11.51 4.62
N ALA A 10 10.09 -12.76 4.72
CA ALA A 10 9.96 -13.44 5.99
C ALA A 10 11.33 -13.67 6.66
N ALA A 11 12.36 -14.02 5.87
CA ALA A 11 13.72 -14.19 6.37
C ALA A 11 14.32 -12.86 6.81
N TYR A 12 14.12 -11.81 6.01
CA TYR A 12 14.57 -10.45 6.35
C TYR A 12 13.95 -9.97 7.67
N LEU A 13 12.63 -10.10 7.82
CA LEU A 13 11.93 -9.66 9.03
C LEU A 13 12.39 -10.40 10.29
N ARG A 14 12.73 -11.70 10.21
CA ARG A 14 13.24 -12.42 11.39
C ARG A 14 14.48 -11.77 12.01
N GLY A 15 15.36 -11.19 11.18
CA GLY A 15 16.57 -10.50 11.66
C GLY A 15 16.36 -9.02 12.00
N HIS A 16 15.47 -8.33 11.29
CA HIS A 16 15.35 -6.86 11.34
C HIS A 16 14.11 -6.35 12.09
N TRP A 17 13.16 -7.23 12.41
CA TRP A 17 11.90 -6.83 13.05
C TRP A 17 12.05 -6.12 14.39
N PRO A 18 12.96 -6.51 15.30
CA PRO A 18 13.13 -5.79 16.57
C PRO A 18 13.42 -4.31 16.37
N THR A 19 14.37 -3.98 15.48
CA THR A 19 14.75 -2.59 15.15
C THR A 19 13.60 -1.85 14.47
N ILE A 20 12.99 -2.45 13.43
CA ILE A 20 11.86 -1.83 12.72
C ILE A 20 10.72 -1.52 13.69
N ARG A 21 10.42 -2.44 14.61
CA ARG A 21 9.37 -2.26 15.62
C ARG A 21 9.70 -1.13 16.58
N GLU A 22 10.94 -1.04 17.06
CA GLU A 22 11.38 0.04 17.95
C GLU A 22 11.27 1.39 17.26
N GLU A 23 11.71 1.50 16.00
CA GLU A 23 11.58 2.74 15.21
C GLU A 23 10.12 3.14 14.96
N LEU A 24 9.25 2.17 14.66
CA LEU A 24 7.82 2.42 14.44
C LEU A 24 7.15 2.91 15.73
N LEU A 25 7.43 2.27 16.87
CA LEU A 25 6.86 2.67 18.16
C LEU A 25 7.47 3.97 18.68
N GLY A 26 8.74 4.22 18.38
CA GLY A 26 9.45 5.46 18.71
C GLY A 26 9.13 6.63 17.79
N GLY A 27 8.38 6.41 16.69
CA GLY A 27 8.06 7.45 15.71
C GLY A 27 9.25 7.91 14.87
N THR A 28 10.34 7.14 14.84
CA THR A 28 11.58 7.46 14.12
C THR A 28 11.74 6.68 12.82
N TYR A 29 10.80 5.78 12.50
CA TYR A 29 10.82 5.03 11.25
C TYR A 29 10.71 5.93 10.02
N ILE A 30 11.72 5.88 9.14
CA ILE A 30 11.75 6.63 7.87
C ILE A 30 11.58 5.63 6.71
N PRO A 31 10.45 5.68 5.97
CA PRO A 31 10.24 4.82 4.80
C PRO A 31 11.31 5.02 3.73
N GLN A 32 11.62 3.95 3.00
CA GLN A 32 12.62 4.02 1.94
C GLN A 32 12.07 4.72 0.69
N PRO A 33 12.93 5.34 -0.14
CA PRO A 33 12.50 5.97 -1.40
C PRO A 33 11.80 4.98 -2.33
N VAL A 34 10.69 5.41 -2.94
CA VAL A 34 9.93 4.59 -3.88
C VAL A 34 10.66 4.43 -5.22
N ARG A 35 10.63 3.23 -5.79
CA ARG A 35 11.17 2.96 -7.13
C ARG A 35 10.17 3.40 -8.19
N LYS A 36 10.59 4.29 -9.10
CA LYS A 36 9.79 4.73 -10.25
C LYS A 36 9.96 3.74 -11.40
N VAL A 37 8.86 3.26 -11.97
CA VAL A 37 8.87 2.38 -13.16
C VAL A 37 7.91 2.95 -14.17
N GLU A 38 8.33 3.16 -15.42
CA GLU A 38 7.43 3.58 -16.48
C GLU A 38 6.68 2.37 -17.05
N ILE A 39 5.35 2.47 -17.10
CA ILE A 39 4.49 1.47 -17.72
C ILE A 39 3.45 2.17 -18.61
N PRO A 40 3.09 1.60 -19.76
CA PRO A 40 2.09 2.18 -20.64
C PRO A 40 0.72 2.23 -19.96
N LYS A 41 -0.07 3.27 -20.28
CA LYS A 41 -1.48 3.29 -19.88
C LYS A 41 -2.28 2.26 -20.70
N PRO A 42 -3.32 1.64 -20.11
CA PRO A 42 -4.29 0.87 -20.88
C PRO A 42 -4.88 1.75 -22.00
N GLY A 43 -4.88 1.27 -23.24
CA GLY A 43 -5.34 2.04 -24.41
C GLY A 43 -4.26 2.88 -25.13
N GLY A 44 -2.98 2.73 -24.77
CA GLY A 44 -1.83 3.18 -25.57
C GLY A 44 -1.53 4.68 -25.55
N ARG A 45 -2.38 5.52 -24.94
CA ARG A 45 -2.11 6.96 -24.80
C ARG A 45 -1.35 7.26 -23.52
N GLY A 46 -0.05 7.47 -23.67
CA GLY A 46 0.84 7.98 -22.63
C GLY A 46 1.36 6.93 -21.66
N MET A 47 2.32 7.34 -20.85
CA MET A 47 2.94 6.52 -19.82
C MET A 47 2.39 6.88 -18.44
N ARG A 48 2.45 5.93 -17.51
CA ARG A 48 2.28 6.17 -16.08
C ARG A 48 3.55 5.70 -15.37
N THR A 49 3.93 6.42 -14.32
CA THR A 49 5.15 6.12 -13.56
C THR A 49 4.78 5.79 -12.11
N PRO A 50 4.26 4.57 -11.82
CA PRO A 50 4.01 4.16 -10.44
C PRO A 50 5.28 4.25 -9.58
N GLY A 51 5.09 4.75 -8.35
CA GLY A 51 6.06 4.61 -7.28
C GLY A 51 5.83 3.27 -6.58
N ILE A 52 6.81 2.38 -6.64
CA ILE A 52 6.78 1.07 -6.00
C ILE A 52 7.57 1.17 -4.69
N PRO A 53 6.92 1.11 -3.52
CA PRO A 53 7.62 1.08 -2.22
C PRO A 53 8.36 -0.23 -2.03
N THR A 54 9.25 -0.29 -1.03
CA THR A 54 9.90 -1.56 -0.65
C THR A 54 8.87 -2.56 -0.12
N VAL A 55 9.22 -3.85 -0.09
CA VAL A 55 8.30 -4.89 0.39
C VAL A 55 7.93 -4.66 1.87
N VAL A 56 8.89 -4.21 2.68
CA VAL A 56 8.68 -3.87 4.10
C VAL A 56 7.72 -2.68 4.22
N ASP A 57 7.94 -1.61 3.44
CA ASP A 57 7.04 -0.45 3.47
C ASP A 57 5.62 -0.82 3.03
N ARG A 58 5.47 -1.69 2.02
CA ARG A 58 4.15 -2.18 1.60
C ARG A 58 3.46 -2.99 2.69
N LEU A 59 4.20 -3.81 3.45
CA LEU A 59 3.67 -4.54 4.59
C LEU A 59 3.15 -3.58 5.67
N ILE A 60 3.94 -2.57 6.03
CA ILE A 60 3.58 -1.57 7.04
C ILE A 60 2.37 -0.75 6.58
N GLN A 61 2.36 -0.27 5.33
CA GLN A 61 1.22 0.44 4.74
C GLN A 61 -0.06 -0.42 4.75
N GLN A 62 0.05 -1.71 4.42
CA GLN A 62 -1.10 -2.62 4.44
C GLN A 62 -1.60 -2.87 5.88
N ALA A 63 -0.70 -3.01 6.84
CA ALA A 63 -1.07 -3.15 8.26
C ALA A 63 -1.81 -1.90 8.76
N LEU A 64 -1.29 -0.70 8.44
CA LEU A 64 -1.93 0.56 8.77
C LEU A 64 -3.31 0.68 8.13
N HIS A 65 -3.41 0.39 6.83
CA HIS A 65 -4.68 0.42 6.12
C HIS A 65 -5.72 -0.50 6.77
N ARG A 66 -5.35 -1.74 7.11
CA ARG A 66 -6.25 -2.68 7.79
C ARG A 66 -6.69 -2.20 9.17
N ALA A 67 -5.79 -1.55 9.91
CA ALA A 67 -6.10 -1.00 11.23
C ALA A 67 -7.04 0.21 11.14
N LEU A 68 -6.81 1.11 10.17
CA LEU A 68 -7.56 2.36 10.05
C LEU A 68 -8.90 2.20 9.32
N GLN A 69 -8.99 1.28 8.36
CA GLN A 69 -10.17 1.15 7.50
C GLN A 69 -11.49 1.00 8.28
N PRO A 70 -11.62 0.16 9.33
CA PRO A 70 -12.88 0.03 10.08
C PRO A 70 -13.34 1.33 10.75
N HIS A 71 -12.42 2.25 11.02
CA HIS A 71 -12.71 3.53 11.66
C HIS A 71 -13.01 4.64 10.65
N ILE A 72 -12.37 4.60 9.48
CA ILE A 72 -12.51 5.64 8.45
C ILE A 72 -13.68 5.32 7.52
N ASP A 73 -13.85 4.06 7.11
CA ASP A 73 -14.81 3.68 6.08
C ASP A 73 -16.28 4.05 6.40
N PRO A 74 -16.78 3.91 7.64
CA PRO A 74 -18.13 4.34 7.99
C PRO A 74 -18.37 5.85 7.85
N GLY A 75 -17.31 6.66 7.85
CA GLY A 75 -17.40 8.11 7.68
C GLY A 75 -17.52 8.56 6.21
N PHE A 76 -17.34 7.66 5.25
CA PHE A 76 -17.49 8.02 3.83
C PHE A 76 -18.97 8.12 3.42
N SER A 77 -19.24 9.07 2.52
CA SER A 77 -20.55 9.17 1.84
C SER A 77 -20.92 7.86 1.15
N GLU A 78 -22.23 7.56 1.10
CA GLU A 78 -22.79 6.45 0.31
C GLU A 78 -22.46 6.56 -1.18
N SER A 79 -22.20 7.77 -1.67
CA SER A 79 -21.76 8.03 -3.05
C SER A 79 -20.24 7.87 -3.26
N SER A 80 -19.50 7.42 -2.24
CA SER A 80 -18.09 7.09 -2.36
C SER A 80 -17.93 5.64 -2.80
N PHE A 81 -17.53 5.44 -4.06
CA PHE A 81 -17.41 4.12 -4.69
C PHE A 81 -15.96 3.64 -4.86
N GLY A 82 -14.98 4.50 -4.52
CA GLY A 82 -13.57 4.17 -4.71
C GLY A 82 -13.05 3.26 -3.60
N ILE A 83 -12.56 2.07 -3.98
CA ILE A 83 -11.67 1.22 -3.17
C ILE A 83 -12.21 1.00 -1.74
N ARG A 84 -13.50 0.65 -1.61
CA ARG A 84 -14.14 0.29 -0.33
C ARG A 84 -14.31 -1.23 -0.21
N PRO A 85 -14.20 -1.82 0.98
CA PRO A 85 -14.53 -3.23 1.20
C PRO A 85 -16.00 -3.49 0.82
N GLY A 86 -16.23 -4.38 -0.15
CA GLY A 86 -17.57 -4.65 -0.72
C GLY A 86 -18.00 -3.72 -1.87
N GLY A 87 -17.18 -2.73 -2.22
CA GLY A 87 -17.41 -1.78 -3.31
C GLY A 87 -17.17 -2.40 -4.69
N ALA A 88 -18.08 -3.26 -5.14
CA ALA A 88 -18.15 -3.62 -6.54
C ALA A 88 -18.64 -2.41 -7.35
N THR A 89 -17.79 -1.89 -8.23
CA THR A 89 -18.15 -0.90 -9.27
C THR A 89 -19.33 -1.36 -10.16
N LEU A 90 -19.71 -2.65 -10.09
CA LEU A 90 -20.77 -3.26 -10.88
C LEU A 90 -22.21 -2.94 -10.42
N THR A 91 -22.43 -2.30 -9.26
CA THR A 91 -23.81 -2.11 -8.74
C THR A 91 -24.60 -0.95 -9.36
N ARG A 92 -24.06 -0.20 -10.34
CA ARG A 92 -24.87 0.76 -11.12
C ARG A 92 -24.66 0.62 -12.63
N ARG A 93 -25.56 -0.16 -13.24
CA ARG A 93 -26.07 0.15 -14.59
C ARG A 93 -26.78 1.50 -14.49
N TRP A 94 -26.20 2.53 -15.10
CA TRP A 94 -26.82 3.86 -15.23
C TRP A 94 -28.28 3.67 -15.70
N ARG A 95 -29.22 4.09 -14.85
CA ARG A 95 -30.61 4.35 -15.23
C ARG A 95 -30.73 5.85 -15.46
#